data_AF-T0RXZ8-F1
#
_entry.id   AF-T0RXZ8-F1
#
_cell.length_a   1.000
_cell.length_b   1.000
_cell.length_c   1.000
_cell.angle_alpha   90.00
_cell.angle_beta   90.00
_cell.angle_gamma   90.00
#
_symmetry.space_group_name_H-M   'P 1'
#
loop_
_entity.id
_entity.type
_entity.pdbx_description
1 polymer ?
#
loop_
_entity_poly.entity_id
_entity_poly.type
_entity_poly.pdbx_seq_one_letter_code
_entity_poly.pdbx_strand_id
1 'polypeptide(L)'
;MVNIIGYGSLLSELSARSTFGHHVSRFRLARVKNYRRVFAHPASIFFQRNIARLETKEMASLSAEPCDGCSFTISVFEIPEDQLMGFYAREEEFKIETVEFEEVNGRINTGLMCCRWTDAEYIVARGQDEFDKLYTAYGLDTIWGFGHDSGILPCRVYMRHCILAVEKLGEAVYDDFVKNTYLSDRKTTIKTYLAQHPDIMHELPPPHLASRYSG
;
A
#
# COMPACT_ATOMS: atom_id res chain seq x y z
N MET A 1 -15.32 -17.30 -4.30
CA MET A 1 -15.15 -15.84 -4.01
C MET A 1 -14.05 -15.71 -2.99
N VAL A 2 -13.20 -14.70 -3.12
CA VAL A 2 -12.02 -14.52 -2.25
C VAL A 2 -12.05 -13.13 -1.64
N ASN A 3 -11.86 -13.06 -0.32
CA ASN A 3 -11.67 -11.79 0.37
C ASN A 3 -10.29 -11.21 0.05
N ILE A 4 -10.27 -9.95 -0.39
CA ILE A 4 -9.05 -9.14 -0.57
C ILE A 4 -9.04 -8.06 0.50
N ILE A 5 -7.89 -7.88 1.15
CA ILE A 5 -7.67 -6.88 2.19
C ILE A 5 -6.97 -5.66 1.59
N GLY A 6 -7.64 -4.50 1.65
CA GLY A 6 -7.11 -3.21 1.22
C GLY A 6 -6.74 -2.33 2.40
N TYR A 7 -5.54 -1.73 2.38
CA TYR A 7 -5.07 -0.90 3.49
C TYR A 7 -4.33 0.39 3.10
N GLY A 8 -4.03 0.57 1.81
CA GLY A 8 -3.54 1.81 1.22
C GLY A 8 -4.65 2.50 0.43
N SER A 9 -4.43 2.79 -0.84
CA SER A 9 -5.48 3.33 -1.72
C SER A 9 -6.73 2.45 -1.82
N LEU A 10 -6.58 1.13 -1.69
CA LEU A 10 -7.70 0.18 -1.70
C LEU A 10 -8.64 0.27 -0.48
N LEU A 11 -8.34 1.13 0.50
CA LEU A 11 -9.34 1.53 1.51
C LEU A 11 -10.55 2.23 0.90
N SER A 12 -10.40 2.83 -0.29
CA SER A 12 -11.48 3.45 -1.05
C SER A 12 -12.13 2.43 -1.99
N GLU A 13 -13.46 2.29 -1.92
CA GLU A 13 -14.21 1.44 -2.86
C GLU A 13 -14.06 1.91 -4.30
N LEU A 14 -13.94 3.22 -4.54
CA LEU A 14 -13.68 3.77 -5.86
C LEU A 14 -12.35 3.27 -6.41
N SER A 15 -11.31 3.24 -5.59
CA SER A 15 -9.99 2.72 -5.95
C SER A 15 -10.02 1.20 -6.16
N ALA A 16 -10.77 0.46 -5.33
CA ALA A 16 -10.98 -0.97 -5.52
C ALA A 16 -11.68 -1.25 -6.86
N ARG A 17 -12.77 -0.55 -7.18
CA ARG A 17 -13.50 -0.69 -8.46
C ARG A 17 -12.71 -0.22 -9.66
N SER A 18 -11.89 0.83 -9.53
CA SER A 18 -10.96 1.23 -10.59
C SER A 18 -9.90 0.16 -10.87
N THR A 19 -9.62 -0.70 -9.89
CA THR A 19 -8.58 -1.73 -10.00
C THR A 19 -9.12 -3.09 -10.44
N PHE A 20 -10.25 -3.53 -9.88
CA PHE A 20 -10.85 -4.84 -10.12
C PHE A 20 -12.18 -4.76 -10.91
N GLY A 21 -12.58 -3.57 -11.33
CA GLY A 21 -13.76 -3.36 -12.16
C GLY A 21 -15.07 -3.74 -11.47
N HIS A 22 -15.97 -4.32 -12.26
CA HIS A 22 -17.28 -4.78 -11.83
C HIS A 22 -17.23 -6.04 -10.95
N HIS A 23 -16.05 -6.67 -10.80
CA HIS A 23 -15.87 -7.87 -9.98
C HIS A 23 -15.89 -7.59 -8.47
N VAL A 24 -15.71 -6.33 -8.05
CA VAL A 24 -15.76 -5.94 -6.64
C VAL A 24 -17.17 -6.08 -6.08
N SER A 25 -17.29 -6.89 -5.03
CA SER A 25 -18.52 -7.07 -4.27
C SER A 25 -18.26 -7.05 -2.76
N ARG A 26 -19.32 -6.85 -1.96
CA ARG A 26 -19.28 -6.91 -0.48
C ARG A 26 -18.15 -6.09 0.16
N PHE A 27 -17.93 -4.89 -0.38
CA PHE A 27 -17.01 -3.91 0.18
C PHE A 27 -17.47 -3.51 1.59
N ARG A 28 -16.56 -3.62 2.56
CA ARG A 28 -16.82 -3.30 3.96
C ARG A 28 -15.53 -2.92 4.68
N LEU A 29 -15.65 -2.27 5.82
CA LEU A 29 -14.52 -2.02 6.71
C LEU A 29 -14.37 -3.13 7.75
N ALA A 30 -13.14 -3.42 8.13
CA ALA A 30 -12.77 -4.38 9.16
C ALA A 30 -11.47 -3.93 9.84
N ARG A 31 -10.93 -4.75 10.76
CA ARG A 31 -9.68 -4.47 11.46
C ARG A 31 -8.73 -5.65 11.37
N VAL A 32 -7.45 -5.39 11.10
CA VAL A 32 -6.37 -6.37 11.22
C VAL A 32 -5.60 -6.13 12.52
N LYS A 33 -5.11 -7.21 13.15
CA LYS A 33 -4.31 -7.19 14.38
C LYS A 33 -2.93 -7.78 14.11
N ASN A 34 -1.95 -7.37 14.91
CA ASN A 34 -0.55 -7.80 14.84
C ASN A 34 0.18 -7.43 13.53
N TYR A 35 -0.29 -6.38 12.84
CA TYR A 35 0.36 -5.80 11.68
C TYR A 35 0.39 -4.27 11.80
N ARG A 36 1.35 -3.65 11.12
CA ARG A 36 1.39 -2.19 10.91
C ARG A 36 1.57 -1.83 9.44
N ARG A 37 1.11 -0.64 9.07
CA ARG A 37 1.36 -0.05 7.75
C ARG A 37 2.65 0.77 7.76
N VAL A 38 3.51 0.58 6.76
CA VAL A 38 4.79 1.29 6.65
C VAL A 38 5.04 1.72 5.20
N PHE A 39 5.41 2.98 5.00
CA PHE A 39 6.00 3.44 3.74
C PHE A 39 7.49 3.11 3.74
N ALA A 40 7.88 1.99 3.11
CA ALA A 40 9.24 1.45 3.27
C ALA A 40 9.79 0.67 2.07
N HIS A 41 9.19 0.75 0.88
CA HIS A 41 9.73 0.09 -0.31
C HIS A 41 9.39 0.87 -1.58
N PRO A 42 10.26 0.93 -2.59
CA PRO A 42 9.90 1.46 -3.90
C PRO A 42 8.91 0.52 -4.59
N ALA A 43 8.00 1.09 -5.39
CA ALA A 43 7.21 0.33 -6.35
C ALA A 43 7.65 0.70 -7.76
N SER A 44 7.99 -0.29 -8.58
CA SER A 44 8.46 -0.09 -9.98
C SER A 44 7.51 0.80 -10.79
N ILE A 45 6.21 0.66 -10.55
CA ILE A 45 5.16 1.45 -11.20
C ILE A 45 5.27 2.96 -10.94
N PHE A 46 5.89 3.40 -9.83
CA PHE A 46 6.08 4.83 -9.57
C PHE A 46 7.16 5.44 -10.46
N PHE A 47 8.16 4.66 -10.84
CA PHE A 47 9.21 5.08 -11.78
C PHE A 47 8.70 5.06 -13.21
N GLN A 48 7.99 4.00 -13.59
CA GLN A 48 7.31 3.90 -14.90
C GLN A 48 6.36 5.07 -15.16
N ARG A 49 5.72 5.58 -14.09
CA ARG A 49 4.79 6.71 -14.14
C ARG A 49 5.43 8.07 -13.92
N ASN A 50 6.74 8.12 -13.69
CA ASN A 50 7.50 9.33 -13.42
C ASN A 50 6.94 10.15 -12.22
N ILE A 51 6.61 9.45 -11.13
CA ILE A 51 6.13 10.05 -9.86
C ILE A 51 7.04 9.76 -8.66
N ALA A 52 8.02 8.86 -8.81
CA ALA A 52 9.08 8.64 -7.82
C ALA A 52 10.20 9.69 -8.02
N ARG A 53 10.82 10.12 -6.92
CA ARG A 53 12.00 11.00 -6.93
C ARG A 53 13.17 10.29 -6.27
N LEU A 54 14.15 9.87 -7.08
CA LEU A 54 15.27 9.06 -6.60
C LEU A 54 16.24 9.89 -5.76
N GLU A 55 16.46 11.15 -6.15
CA GLU A 55 17.41 12.08 -5.52
C GLU A 55 17.02 12.41 -4.08
N THR A 56 15.72 12.56 -3.82
CA THR A 56 15.17 12.85 -2.49
C THR A 56 14.66 11.60 -1.77
N LYS A 57 14.74 10.42 -2.42
CA LYS A 57 14.16 9.15 -1.96
C LYS A 57 12.65 9.19 -1.68
N GLU A 58 11.91 10.15 -2.23
CA GLU A 58 10.45 10.22 -2.15
C GLU A 58 9.81 9.24 -3.16
N MET A 59 9.95 7.95 -2.84
CA MET A 59 9.62 6.84 -3.73
C MET A 59 8.95 5.65 -3.03
N ALA A 60 8.74 5.72 -1.71
CA ALA A 60 8.14 4.62 -0.98
C ALA A 60 6.64 4.47 -1.29
N SER A 61 6.25 3.23 -1.59
CA SER A 61 4.89 2.71 -1.53
C SER A 61 4.60 2.17 -0.13
N LEU A 62 3.35 1.81 0.09
CA LEU A 62 2.82 1.36 1.37
C LEU A 62 2.75 -0.16 1.43
N SER A 63 3.31 -0.77 2.47
CA SER A 63 3.20 -2.19 2.75
C SER A 63 2.69 -2.45 4.17
N ALA A 64 2.37 -3.71 4.45
CA ALA A 64 2.12 -4.22 5.78
C ALA A 64 3.23 -5.17 6.22
N GLU A 65 3.58 -5.11 7.51
CA GLU A 65 4.51 -6.05 8.15
C GLU A 65 4.04 -6.43 9.56
N PRO A 66 4.44 -7.60 10.08
CA PRO A 66 4.11 -8.00 11.44
C PRO A 66 4.54 -6.96 12.48
N CYS A 67 3.67 -6.71 13.45
CA CYS A 67 3.93 -5.87 14.62
C CYS A 67 3.00 -6.29 15.77
N ASP A 68 3.55 -6.92 16.79
CA ASP A 68 2.77 -7.37 17.95
C ASP A 68 2.04 -6.20 18.62
N GLY A 69 0.74 -6.39 18.88
CA GLY A 69 -0.10 -5.37 19.52
C GLY A 69 -0.49 -4.19 18.62
N CYS A 70 0.07 -4.07 17.41
CA CYS A 70 -0.40 -3.11 16.42
C CYS A 70 -1.75 -3.56 15.84
N SER A 71 -2.58 -2.59 15.44
CA SER A 71 -3.81 -2.86 14.69
C SER A 71 -4.22 -1.65 13.87
N PHE A 72 -4.93 -1.87 12.77
CA PHE A 72 -5.43 -0.79 11.93
C PHE A 72 -6.65 -1.18 11.11
N THR A 73 -7.41 -0.16 10.69
CA THR A 73 -8.59 -0.29 9.84
C THR A 73 -8.20 -0.67 8.41
N ILE A 74 -8.91 -1.66 7.88
CA ILE A 74 -8.79 -2.18 6.52
C ILE A 74 -10.14 -2.10 5.80
N SER A 75 -10.10 -2.14 4.48
CA SER A 75 -11.25 -2.57 3.68
C SER A 75 -11.14 -4.05 3.38
N VAL A 76 -12.28 -4.69 3.23
CA VAL A 76 -12.41 -6.05 2.72
C VAL A 76 -13.44 -6.04 1.61
N PHE A 77 -13.10 -6.61 0.47
CA PHE A 77 -14.04 -6.85 -0.63
C PHE A 77 -13.80 -8.22 -1.23
N GLU A 78 -14.80 -8.74 -1.92
CA GLU A 78 -14.72 -10.04 -2.56
C GLU A 78 -14.52 -9.90 -4.07
N ILE A 79 -13.64 -10.73 -4.63
CA ILE A 79 -13.49 -10.94 -6.07
C ILE A 79 -13.71 -12.43 -6.42
N PRO A 80 -14.09 -12.76 -7.67
CA PRO A 80 -14.09 -14.14 -8.16
C PRO A 80 -12.69 -14.75 -8.17
N GLU A 81 -12.60 -16.07 -8.02
CA GLU A 81 -11.31 -16.79 -8.00
C GLU A 81 -10.55 -16.70 -9.32
N ASP A 82 -11.27 -16.59 -10.45
CA ASP A 82 -10.65 -16.42 -11.77
C ASP A 82 -9.91 -15.07 -11.93
N GLN A 83 -10.16 -14.09 -11.04
CA GLN A 83 -9.45 -12.81 -11.01
C GLN A 83 -8.14 -12.88 -10.21
N LEU A 84 -7.86 -13.97 -9.48
CA LEU A 84 -6.67 -14.07 -8.63
C LEU A 84 -5.37 -13.96 -9.43
N MET A 85 -5.32 -14.52 -10.64
CA MET A 85 -4.11 -14.42 -11.47
C MET A 85 -3.79 -12.97 -11.85
N GLY A 86 -4.81 -12.16 -12.15
CA GLY A 86 -4.64 -10.73 -12.42
C GLY A 86 -4.21 -9.96 -11.16
N PHE A 87 -4.75 -10.33 -10.00
CA PHE A 87 -4.33 -9.78 -8.71
C PHE A 87 -2.85 -10.07 -8.42
N TYR A 88 -2.39 -11.32 -8.54
CA TYR A 88 -0.99 -11.71 -8.31
C TYR A 88 0.00 -11.09 -9.30
N ALA A 89 -0.44 -10.86 -10.55
CA ALA A 89 0.39 -10.20 -11.55
C ALA A 89 0.50 -8.69 -11.29
N ARG A 90 -0.55 -8.08 -10.74
CA ARG A 90 -0.57 -6.64 -10.44
C ARG A 90 0.24 -6.31 -9.18
N GLU A 91 0.05 -7.07 -8.10
CA GLU A 91 0.72 -6.85 -6.82
C GLU A 91 2.07 -7.58 -6.80
N GLU A 92 2.83 -7.44 -7.89
CA GLU A 92 4.00 -8.27 -8.17
C GLU A 92 5.05 -8.17 -7.07
N GLU A 93 5.18 -6.95 -6.52
CA GLU A 93 6.17 -6.57 -5.53
C GLU A 93 5.88 -7.17 -4.16
N PHE A 94 4.66 -7.65 -3.91
CA PHE A 94 4.17 -8.06 -2.59
C PHE A 94 4.11 -9.56 -2.38
N LYS A 95 4.32 -9.97 -1.13
CA LYS A 95 4.10 -11.33 -0.68
C LYS A 95 2.65 -11.43 -0.29
N ILE A 96 1.85 -12.17 -1.04
CA ILE A 96 0.44 -12.31 -0.71
C ILE A 96 0.28 -13.36 0.38
N GLU A 97 -0.25 -12.93 1.53
CA GLU A 97 -0.51 -13.81 2.67
C GLU A 97 -2.00 -13.87 3.00
N THR A 98 -2.44 -15.04 3.48
CA THR A 98 -3.76 -15.18 4.08
C THR A 98 -3.70 -14.66 5.52
N VAL A 99 -4.42 -13.59 5.80
CA VAL A 99 -4.39 -12.90 7.10
C VAL A 99 -5.78 -12.85 7.72
N GLU A 100 -5.82 -13.06 9.03
CA GLU A 100 -7.03 -12.92 9.84
C GLU A 100 -7.42 -11.45 10.02
N PHE A 101 -8.71 -11.17 9.93
CA PHE A 101 -9.28 -9.88 10.25
C PHE A 101 -10.57 -10.02 11.06
N GLU A 102 -10.89 -8.98 11.81
CA GLU A 102 -12.09 -8.88 12.64
C GLU A 102 -13.09 -7.92 11.99
N GLU A 103 -14.29 -8.41 11.72
CA GLU A 103 -15.42 -7.59 11.26
C GLU A 103 -16.01 -6.77 12.42
N VAL A 104 -16.80 -5.73 12.08
CA VAL A 104 -17.44 -4.84 13.09
C VAL A 104 -18.31 -5.60 14.10
N ASN A 105 -18.85 -6.77 13.72
CA ASN A 105 -19.63 -7.64 14.61
C ASN A 105 -18.78 -8.58 15.48
N GLY A 106 -17.45 -8.48 15.45
CA GLY A 106 -16.51 -9.32 16.17
C GLY A 106 -16.19 -10.67 15.50
N ARG A 107 -16.76 -10.96 14.32
CA ARG A 107 -16.45 -12.21 13.60
C ARG A 107 -15.06 -12.15 13.01
N ILE A 108 -14.29 -13.22 13.23
CA ILE A 108 -12.98 -13.43 12.61
C ILE A 108 -13.16 -14.14 11.27
N ASN A 109 -12.50 -13.62 10.23
CA ASN A 109 -12.43 -14.18 8.89
C ASN A 109 -11.00 -14.04 8.35
N THR A 110 -10.73 -14.64 7.19
CA THR A 110 -9.43 -14.52 6.51
C THR A 110 -9.57 -13.87 5.13
N GLY A 111 -8.53 -13.18 4.69
CA GLY A 111 -8.42 -12.61 3.35
C GLY A 111 -6.97 -12.50 2.88
N LEU A 112 -6.79 -12.29 1.58
CA LEU A 112 -5.48 -12.11 0.98
C LEU A 112 -5.02 -10.67 1.18
N MET A 113 -3.84 -10.50 1.76
CA MET A 113 -3.22 -9.21 2.06
C MET A 113 -1.83 -9.13 1.45
N CYS A 114 -1.54 -8.00 0.80
CA CYS A 114 -0.19 -7.67 0.37
C CYS A 114 0.70 -7.45 1.59
N CYS A 115 1.75 -8.26 1.76
CA CYS A 115 2.74 -8.11 2.83
C CYS A 115 4.13 -7.88 2.23
N ARG A 116 5.07 -7.42 3.05
CA ARG A 116 6.47 -7.28 2.63
C ARG A 116 7.11 -8.64 2.29
N TRP A 117 8.02 -8.64 1.32
CA TRP A 117 9.01 -9.71 1.15
C TRP A 117 10.34 -9.34 1.85
N THR A 118 11.34 -10.19 1.61
CA THR A 118 12.74 -9.81 1.42
C THR A 118 13.14 -9.88 -0.07
N ASP A 119 14.20 -9.19 -0.49
CA ASP A 119 14.64 -9.25 -1.90
C ASP A 119 15.02 -10.67 -2.34
N ALA A 120 15.64 -11.45 -1.45
CA ALA A 120 16.02 -12.83 -1.75
C ALA A 120 14.80 -13.69 -2.06
N GLU A 121 13.74 -13.58 -1.25
CA GLU A 121 12.51 -14.32 -1.48
C GLU A 121 11.78 -13.83 -2.74
N TYR A 122 11.78 -12.51 -3.00
CA TYR A 122 11.25 -11.93 -4.24
C TYR A 122 11.96 -12.51 -5.47
N ILE A 123 13.29 -12.52 -5.47
CA ILE A 123 14.11 -13.05 -6.58
C ILE A 123 13.85 -14.54 -6.77
N VAL A 124 13.69 -15.32 -5.69
CA VAL A 124 13.31 -16.74 -5.78
C VAL A 124 11.94 -16.91 -6.44
N ALA A 125 10.98 -16.03 -6.15
CA ALA A 125 9.61 -16.14 -6.63
C ALA A 125 9.39 -15.57 -8.04
N ARG A 126 10.10 -14.50 -8.40
CA ARG A 126 9.90 -13.72 -9.64
C ARG A 126 11.07 -13.83 -10.63
N GLY A 127 12.25 -14.20 -10.15
CA GLY A 127 13.47 -14.28 -10.95
C GLY A 127 14.28 -12.98 -10.97
N GLN A 128 15.59 -13.12 -11.16
CA GLN A 128 16.51 -11.98 -11.27
C GLN A 128 16.18 -11.10 -12.48
N ASP A 129 15.79 -11.68 -13.61
CA ASP A 129 15.47 -10.92 -14.83
C ASP A 129 14.30 -9.93 -14.61
N GLU A 130 13.28 -10.32 -13.85
CA GLU A 130 12.15 -9.43 -13.55
C GLU A 130 12.57 -8.33 -12.56
N PHE A 131 13.39 -8.66 -11.56
CA PHE A 131 14.00 -7.66 -10.67
C PHE A 131 14.81 -6.63 -11.47
N ASP A 132 15.65 -7.09 -12.39
CA ASP A 132 16.53 -6.21 -13.16
C ASP A 132 15.73 -5.27 -14.06
N LYS A 133 14.69 -5.81 -14.70
CA LYS A 133 13.79 -5.06 -15.56
C LYS A 133 12.95 -4.03 -14.80
N LEU A 134 12.44 -4.37 -13.61
CA LEU A 134 11.50 -3.53 -12.87
C LEU A 134 12.18 -2.57 -11.88
N TYR A 135 13.40 -2.87 -11.42
CA TYR A 135 14.08 -2.13 -10.35
C TYR A 135 15.49 -1.69 -10.74
N THR A 136 16.37 -2.62 -11.16
CA THR A 136 17.75 -2.27 -11.56
C THR A 136 17.78 -1.24 -12.71
N ALA A 137 16.84 -1.34 -13.65
CA ALA A 137 16.66 -0.39 -14.75
C ALA A 137 16.40 1.06 -14.29
N TYR A 138 15.94 1.26 -13.06
CA TYR A 138 15.72 2.58 -12.44
C TYR A 138 16.80 2.94 -11.40
N GLY A 139 17.90 2.19 -11.36
CA GLY A 139 19.02 2.43 -10.43
C GLY A 139 18.77 1.95 -9.01
N LEU A 140 17.81 1.02 -8.81
CA LEU A 140 17.55 0.40 -7.52
C LEU A 140 18.28 -0.93 -7.42
N ASP A 141 18.94 -1.17 -6.29
CA ASP A 141 19.60 -2.42 -5.93
C ASP A 141 18.81 -3.25 -4.91
N THR A 142 17.68 -2.72 -4.44
CA THR A 142 16.82 -3.36 -3.44
C THR A 142 15.36 -2.88 -3.55
N ILE A 143 14.42 -3.74 -3.17
CA ILE A 143 13.01 -3.39 -2.93
C ILE A 143 12.77 -3.32 -1.42
N TRP A 144 13.21 -4.33 -0.67
CA TRP A 144 12.84 -4.57 0.73
C TRP A 144 13.97 -4.31 1.74
N GLY A 145 15.13 -3.85 1.27
CA GLY A 145 16.31 -3.49 2.07
C GLY A 145 16.26 -2.09 2.70
N PHE A 146 15.18 -1.33 2.48
CA PHE A 146 14.97 -0.03 3.12
C PHE A 146 14.55 -0.16 4.59
N GLY A 147 15.56 -0.35 5.44
CA GLY A 147 15.44 -0.42 6.90
C GLY A 147 15.17 0.93 7.57
N HIS A 148 15.34 0.97 8.88
CA HIS A 148 14.98 2.12 9.73
C HIS A 148 15.74 3.40 9.34
N ASP A 149 17.03 3.27 9.02
CA ASP A 149 17.92 4.41 8.74
C ASP A 149 18.09 4.68 7.24
N SER A 150 17.26 4.06 6.39
CA SER A 150 17.40 4.15 4.93
C SER A 150 17.10 5.54 4.37
N GLY A 151 16.33 6.34 5.10
CA GLY A 151 15.88 7.67 4.68
C GLY A 151 14.92 7.64 3.48
N ILE A 152 14.33 6.49 3.14
CA ILE A 152 13.29 6.45 2.11
C ILE A 152 12.04 7.16 2.62
N LEU A 153 11.45 7.99 1.77
CA LEU A 153 10.27 8.79 2.09
C LEU A 153 9.10 8.36 1.20
N PRO A 154 7.84 8.57 1.64
CA PRO A 154 6.66 8.28 0.85
C PRO A 154 6.73 8.97 -0.53
N CYS A 155 6.36 8.25 -1.59
CA CYS A 155 6.06 8.89 -2.86
C CYS A 155 4.91 9.89 -2.63
N ARG A 156 5.18 11.17 -2.85
CA ARG A 156 4.26 12.27 -2.49
C ARG A 156 2.90 12.13 -3.14
N VAL A 157 2.89 11.86 -4.45
CA VAL A 157 1.66 11.66 -5.25
C VAL A 157 0.84 10.50 -4.68
N TYR A 158 1.50 9.38 -4.38
CA TYR A 158 0.81 8.20 -3.84
C TYR A 158 0.32 8.42 -2.41
N MET A 159 1.12 9.04 -1.55
CA MET A 159 0.71 9.34 -0.18
C MET A 159 -0.51 10.27 -0.18
N ARG A 160 -0.48 11.37 -0.96
CA ARG A 160 -1.64 12.26 -1.10
C ARG A 160 -2.86 11.49 -1.58
N HIS A 161 -2.73 10.60 -2.55
CA HIS A 161 -3.84 9.76 -3.01
C HIS A 161 -4.42 8.89 -1.88
N CYS A 162 -3.57 8.25 -1.06
CA CYS A 162 -4.03 7.50 0.10
C CYS A 162 -4.76 8.39 1.11
N ILE A 163 -4.24 9.58 1.40
CA ILE A 163 -4.87 10.53 2.33
C ILE A 163 -6.25 10.96 1.83
N LEU A 164 -6.36 11.38 0.56
CA LEU A 164 -7.64 11.76 -0.04
C LEU A 164 -8.64 10.59 -0.06
N ALA A 165 -8.16 9.35 -0.24
CA ALA A 165 -8.99 8.17 -0.23
C ALA A 165 -9.60 7.92 1.17
N VAL A 166 -8.82 8.08 2.25
CA VAL A 166 -9.31 7.85 3.62
C VAL A 166 -10.08 9.03 4.20
N GLU A 167 -9.80 10.27 3.78
CA GLU A 167 -10.59 11.46 4.15
C GLU A 167 -12.07 11.30 3.74
N LYS A 168 -12.32 10.77 2.54
CA LYS A 168 -13.67 10.51 2.02
C LYS A 168 -14.46 9.46 2.81
N LEU A 169 -13.78 8.64 3.61
CA LEU A 169 -14.40 7.58 4.43
C LEU A 169 -14.78 8.07 5.83
N GLY A 170 -14.43 9.31 6.17
CA GLY A 170 -14.77 9.95 7.44
C GLY A 170 -13.61 10.01 8.43
N GLU A 171 -13.78 10.88 9.42
CA GLU A 171 -12.74 11.27 10.38
C GLU A 171 -12.14 10.08 11.13
N ALA A 172 -12.94 9.09 11.55
CA ALA A 172 -12.45 7.94 12.28
C ALA A 172 -11.48 7.06 11.46
N VAL A 173 -11.76 6.89 10.16
CA VAL A 173 -10.89 6.10 9.25
C VAL A 173 -9.63 6.88 8.92
N TYR A 174 -9.77 8.18 8.67
CA TYR A 174 -8.63 9.09 8.50
C TYR A 174 -7.69 9.05 9.71
N ASP A 175 -8.25 9.22 10.91
CA ASP A 175 -7.49 9.26 12.16
C ASP A 175 -6.75 7.95 12.43
N ASP A 176 -7.40 6.80 12.20
CA ASP A 176 -6.73 5.49 12.28
C ASP A 176 -5.60 5.39 11.23
N PHE A 177 -5.84 5.85 10.00
CA PHE A 177 -4.83 5.85 8.95
C PHE A 177 -3.58 6.61 9.34
N VAL A 178 -3.71 7.89 9.71
CA VAL A 178 -2.56 8.76 9.95
C VAL A 178 -1.84 8.42 11.26
N LYS A 179 -2.52 7.84 12.26
CA LYS A 179 -1.91 7.44 13.54
C LYS A 179 -1.26 6.06 13.48
N ASN A 180 -1.81 5.12 12.70
CA ASN A 180 -1.34 3.73 12.61
C ASN A 180 -0.60 3.41 11.30
N THR A 181 -0.07 4.43 10.64
CA THR A 181 0.81 4.31 9.46
C THR A 181 2.09 5.05 9.72
N TYR A 182 3.22 4.45 9.36
CA TYR A 182 4.54 4.93 9.72
C TYR A 182 5.44 5.15 8.49
N LEU A 183 6.46 6.00 8.65
CA LEU A 183 7.60 6.06 7.75
C LEU A 183 8.51 4.83 7.92
N SER A 184 9.54 4.71 7.09
CA SER A 184 10.50 3.61 7.13
C SER A 184 11.23 3.48 8.47
N ASP A 185 11.30 4.53 9.27
CA ASP A 185 11.87 4.51 10.63
C ASP A 185 11.00 3.74 11.64
N ARG A 186 9.75 3.43 11.26
CA ARG A 186 8.72 2.75 12.06
C ARG A 186 8.43 3.43 13.40
N LYS A 187 8.67 4.74 13.46
CA LYS A 187 8.47 5.60 14.63
C LYS A 187 7.66 6.83 14.26
N THR A 188 8.02 7.49 13.16
CA THR A 188 7.32 8.69 12.69
C THR A 188 6.01 8.28 12.05
N THR A 189 4.90 8.70 12.66
CA THR A 189 3.56 8.47 12.09
C THR A 189 3.31 9.42 10.92
N ILE A 190 2.42 9.03 10.02
CA ILE A 190 1.98 9.91 8.93
C ILE A 190 1.31 11.18 9.47
N LYS A 191 0.66 11.13 10.63
CA LYS A 191 0.15 12.32 11.32
C LYS A 191 1.25 13.32 11.61
N THR A 192 2.36 12.87 12.22
CA THR A 192 3.51 13.73 12.54
C THR A 192 4.17 14.24 11.25
N TYR A 193 4.34 13.37 10.26
CA TYR A 193 5.00 13.73 9.00
C TYR A 193 4.19 14.77 8.21
N LEU A 194 2.87 14.61 8.06
CA LEU A 194 2.02 15.58 7.37
C LEU A 194 1.96 16.94 8.07
N ALA A 195 2.05 16.97 9.41
CA ALA A 195 2.11 18.23 10.14
C ALA A 195 3.40 19.02 9.84
N GLN A 196 4.49 18.33 9.54
CA GLN A 196 5.78 18.93 9.16
C GLN A 196 5.87 19.22 7.66
N HIS A 197 5.15 18.46 6.84
CA HIS A 197 5.15 18.54 5.38
C HIS A 197 3.73 18.69 4.80
N PRO A 198 3.00 19.76 5.14
CA PRO A 198 1.65 19.99 4.63
C PRO A 198 1.60 20.18 3.11
N ASP A 199 2.73 20.56 2.51
CA ASP A 199 2.92 20.73 1.07
C ASP A 199 2.67 19.46 0.25
N ILE A 200 2.68 18.27 0.89
CA ILE A 200 2.33 17.01 0.22
C ILE A 200 0.88 17.02 -0.29
N MET A 201 -0.03 17.71 0.41
CA MET A 201 -1.41 17.82 -0.03
C MET A 201 -1.59 18.68 -1.29
N HIS A 202 -0.56 19.43 -1.69
CA HIS A 202 -0.53 20.20 -2.93
C HIS A 202 0.10 19.45 -4.11
N GLU A 203 0.69 18.27 -3.87
CA GLU A 203 1.31 17.48 -4.95
C GLU A 203 0.24 17.02 -5.95
N LEU A 204 0.41 17.35 -7.22
CA LEU A 204 -0.51 16.90 -8.27
C LEU A 204 0.11 15.73 -9.03
N PRO A 205 -0.67 14.67 -9.35
CA PRO A 205 -0.20 13.67 -10.28
C PRO A 205 0.00 14.29 -11.67
N PRO A 206 0.86 13.69 -12.51
CA PRO A 206 0.89 13.99 -13.94
C PRO A 206 -0.52 13.97 -14.55
N PRO A 207 -0.87 14.84 -15.51
CA PRO A 207 -2.24 14.98 -16.01
C PRO A 207 -2.89 13.66 -16.47
N HIS A 208 -2.11 12.79 -17.13
CA HIS A 208 -2.58 11.49 -17.61
C HIS A 208 -2.90 10.48 -16.48
N LEU A 209 -2.52 10.79 -15.23
CA LEU A 209 -2.78 9.98 -14.04
C LEU A 209 -3.73 10.67 -13.04
N ALA A 210 -4.29 11.83 -13.40
CA ALA A 210 -5.17 12.60 -12.51
C ALA A 210 -6.38 11.79 -12.04
N SER A 211 -7.01 11.02 -12.93
CA SER A 211 -8.13 10.15 -12.57
C SER A 211 -7.75 9.00 -11.63
N ARG A 212 -6.46 8.62 -11.59
CA ARG A 212 -5.95 7.51 -10.80
C ARG A 212 -5.49 7.93 -9.39
N TYR A 213 -4.92 9.14 -9.25
CA TYR A 213 -4.31 9.62 -8.00
C TYR A 213 -4.99 10.86 -7.39
N SER A 214 -6.33 10.93 -7.45
CA SER A 214 -7.12 12.02 -6.87
C SER A 214 -8.07 11.59 -5.73
N GLY A 215 -7.73 10.47 -5.09
CA GLY A 215 -8.48 9.87 -3.96
C GLY A 215 -9.58 8.91 -4.41
#